data_AF-X6NQ26-F1
#
_entry.id   AF-X6NQ26-F1
#
_cell.length_a   1.000
_cell.length_b   1.000
_cell.length_c   1.000
_cell.angle_alpha   90.00
_cell.angle_beta   90.00
_cell.angle_gamma   90.00
#
_symmetry.space_group_name_H-M   'P 1'
#
loop_
_entity.id
_entity.type
_entity.pdbx_description
1 polymer ?
#
loop_
_entity_poly.entity_id
_entity_poly.type
_entity_poly.pdbx_seq_one_letter_code
_entity_poly.pdbx_strand_id
1 'polypeptide(L)'
;MSSNDDKAKQVERTDVTLAFETLAPLPILLSLTQAVVHKHEILICGGFLERSCFSYHTLKNQYKYICSYPKDVALRGHCVVKRVNNDNPKAITLLSFGGQRSAETKHTLILKYISVWNEEYGTKIEDETYSNEWLPFTDMDNNPVSIGRKQDNYEGVRAVIGGRKDNLLFISYRPKNIDVFDLDTFQYISQNLLPIDCNSDVYFHCFMLKPEDPTTIRKTNAHEKKNGIVLFCENVGLLVEYNEDSNAFEMQKLRVCSTIRSFNFYAYVRINSDILFFGGYGTELGISRSVHKYSMIKNKWIKFEHNLAIPLFGSIGILNDDNKHIHILGGRADKGYEVSTHMKADVMEWMKEKTEVEAQWSMEETKIEEEEREKENVKKEIEDVKRMKKEIEEIKQKYNLETLNVD
;
A
#
# COMPACT_ATOMS: atom_id res chain seq x y z
N MET A 1 -67.12 -26.56 -2.67
CA MET A 1 -66.38 -27.01 -3.86
C MET A 1 -66.20 -25.84 -4.81
N SER A 2 -65.04 -25.19 -4.76
CA SER A 2 -64.35 -24.68 -5.95
C SER A 2 -62.96 -24.23 -5.49
N SER A 3 -61.96 -24.96 -5.97
CA SER A 3 -60.54 -24.76 -5.77
C SER A 3 -60.03 -23.67 -6.69
N ASN A 4 -59.21 -22.75 -6.20
CA ASN A 4 -58.24 -22.03 -7.02
C ASN A 4 -56.87 -22.18 -6.36
N ASP A 5 -56.04 -23.00 -7.00
CA ASP A 5 -54.61 -23.15 -6.75
C ASP A 5 -53.87 -21.91 -7.25
N ASP A 6 -53.35 -21.10 -6.33
CA ASP A 6 -52.26 -20.17 -6.64
C ASP A 6 -50.93 -20.81 -6.23
N LYS A 7 -50.25 -21.40 -7.22
CA LYS A 7 -48.85 -21.84 -7.10
C LYS A 7 -47.96 -20.62 -6.94
N ALA A 8 -47.63 -20.27 -5.70
CA ALA A 8 -46.52 -19.41 -5.38
C ALA A 8 -45.22 -20.05 -5.89
N LYS A 9 -44.59 -19.42 -6.88
CA LYS A 9 -43.20 -19.70 -7.26
C LYS A 9 -42.31 -19.37 -6.06
N GLN A 10 -41.79 -20.38 -5.39
CA GLN A 10 -40.62 -20.22 -4.53
C GLN A 10 -39.46 -19.78 -5.42
N VAL A 11 -39.09 -18.52 -5.30
CA VAL A 11 -37.79 -18.02 -5.78
C VAL A 11 -36.74 -18.74 -4.96
N GLU A 12 -35.92 -19.55 -5.63
CA GLU A 12 -34.69 -20.10 -5.06
C GLU A 12 -33.89 -18.94 -4.45
N ARG A 13 -33.77 -18.96 -3.13
CA ARG A 13 -32.92 -18.05 -2.38
C ARG A 13 -31.49 -18.53 -2.66
N THR A 14 -30.87 -17.95 -3.68
CA THR A 14 -29.44 -18.15 -3.93
C THR A 14 -28.70 -17.82 -2.64
N ASP A 15 -27.98 -18.82 -2.14
CA ASP A 15 -27.18 -18.76 -0.93
C ASP A 15 -26.07 -17.74 -1.16
N VAL A 16 -26.26 -16.50 -0.71
CA VAL A 16 -25.24 -15.45 -0.76
C VAL A 16 -24.17 -15.87 0.24
N THR A 17 -23.21 -16.65 -0.24
CA THR A 17 -22.00 -16.94 0.51
C THR A 17 -21.37 -15.59 0.82
N LEU A 18 -21.31 -15.21 2.10
CA LEU A 18 -20.75 -13.93 2.50
C LEU A 18 -19.28 -13.90 2.04
N ALA A 19 -18.93 -12.96 1.17
CA ALA A 19 -17.55 -12.79 0.67
C ALA A 19 -16.53 -12.48 1.79
N PHE A 20 -17.03 -12.11 2.98
CA PHE A 20 -16.27 -11.84 4.18
C PHE A 20 -16.90 -12.51 5.39
N GLU A 21 -16.07 -13.15 6.21
CA GLU A 21 -16.38 -13.66 7.53
C GLU A 21 -16.00 -12.60 8.58
N THR A 22 -16.94 -12.19 9.44
CA THR A 22 -16.64 -11.30 10.58
C THR A 22 -16.04 -12.11 11.72
N LEU A 23 -14.87 -11.71 12.19
CA LEU A 23 -14.15 -12.35 13.30
C LEU A 23 -14.38 -11.59 14.62
N ALA A 24 -13.77 -12.11 15.70
CA ALA A 24 -13.80 -11.44 17.00
C ALA A 24 -13.22 -10.01 16.88
N PRO A 25 -13.91 -9.00 17.44
CA PRO A 25 -13.49 -7.61 17.30
C PRO A 25 -12.11 -7.40 17.92
N LEU A 26 -11.38 -6.40 17.40
CA LEU A 26 -10.14 -5.98 18.04
C LEU A 26 -10.41 -5.57 19.50
N PRO A 27 -9.44 -5.80 20.42
CA PRO A 27 -9.56 -5.34 21.81
C PRO A 27 -9.69 -3.82 21.97
N ILE A 28 -9.38 -3.07 20.92
CA ILE A 28 -9.30 -1.62 20.84
C ILE A 28 -9.89 -1.11 19.52
N LEU A 29 -10.34 0.15 19.51
CA LEU A 29 -10.65 0.86 18.26
C LEU A 29 -9.34 1.29 17.62
N LEU A 30 -9.19 1.05 16.32
CA LEU A 30 -7.88 1.17 15.69
C LEU A 30 -8.01 1.68 14.26
N SER A 31 -7.25 2.71 13.89
CA SER A 31 -7.12 3.16 12.51
C SER A 31 -5.67 3.48 12.15
N LEU A 32 -5.33 3.48 10.86
CA LEU A 32 -3.99 3.72 10.33
C LEU A 32 -2.91 2.82 10.97
N THR A 33 -3.32 1.60 11.35
CA THR A 33 -2.43 0.60 11.96
C THR A 33 -1.48 -0.01 10.95
N GLN A 34 -0.42 -0.62 11.45
CA GLN A 34 0.52 -1.44 10.69
C GLN A 34 0.50 -2.86 11.26
N ALA A 35 0.68 -3.85 10.38
CA ALA A 35 0.60 -5.25 10.76
C ALA A 35 1.64 -6.08 10.01
N VAL A 36 2.12 -7.13 10.68
CA VAL A 36 3.13 -8.04 10.16
C VAL A 36 2.72 -9.48 10.47
N VAL A 37 2.90 -10.38 9.51
CA VAL A 37 2.65 -11.81 9.71
C VAL A 37 3.91 -12.56 10.12
N HIS A 38 3.72 -13.44 11.08
CA HIS A 38 4.72 -14.40 11.53
C HIS A 38 4.04 -15.72 11.92
N LYS A 39 4.19 -16.75 11.08
CA LYS A 39 3.59 -18.06 11.33
C LYS A 39 2.07 -17.89 11.54
N HIS A 40 1.50 -18.46 12.59
CA HIS A 40 0.08 -18.37 12.87
C HIS A 40 -0.35 -17.07 13.57
N GLU A 41 0.47 -16.02 13.48
CA GLU A 41 0.23 -14.74 14.17
C GLU A 41 0.20 -13.56 13.22
N ILE A 42 -0.74 -12.65 13.47
CA ILE A 42 -0.78 -11.30 12.90
C ILE A 42 -0.42 -10.34 14.03
N LEU A 43 0.76 -9.73 13.93
CA LEU A 43 1.22 -8.71 14.85
C LEU A 43 0.63 -7.37 14.41
N ILE A 44 -0.05 -6.70 15.32
CA ILE A 44 -0.71 -5.41 15.13
C ILE A 44 0.10 -4.39 15.93
N CYS A 45 0.64 -3.37 15.25
CA CYS A 45 1.67 -2.49 15.79
C CYS A 45 1.18 -1.04 15.89
N GLY A 46 0.39 -0.74 16.92
CA GLY A 46 -0.15 0.61 17.16
C GLY A 46 -1.06 1.10 16.04
N GLY A 47 -1.39 2.39 16.06
CA GLY A 47 -2.23 3.07 15.08
C GLY A 47 -2.36 4.55 15.41
N PHE A 48 -3.27 5.25 14.75
CA PHE A 48 -3.51 6.67 14.98
C PHE A 48 -3.83 6.94 16.46
N LEU A 49 -2.92 7.62 17.16
CA LEU A 49 -2.99 7.91 18.60
C LEU A 49 -3.03 6.68 19.53
N GLU A 50 -2.91 5.48 18.99
CA GLU A 50 -2.94 4.22 19.73
C GLU A 50 -1.56 3.57 19.70
N ARG A 51 -1.04 3.21 20.88
CA ARG A 51 0.34 2.76 21.06
C ARG A 51 0.45 1.28 21.34
N SER A 52 -0.65 0.65 21.72
CA SER A 52 -0.71 -0.75 22.11
C SER A 52 -0.47 -1.65 20.91
N CYS A 53 0.32 -2.69 21.12
CA CYS A 53 0.62 -3.72 20.14
C CYS A 53 0.01 -5.05 20.60
N PHE A 54 -0.54 -5.80 19.66
CA PHE A 54 -1.21 -7.08 19.92
C PHE A 54 -0.74 -8.14 18.94
N SER A 55 -0.76 -9.40 19.38
CA SER A 55 -0.67 -10.56 18.50
C SER A 55 -2.04 -11.20 18.40
N TYR A 56 -2.57 -11.33 17.18
CA TYR A 56 -3.74 -12.15 16.89
C TYR A 56 -3.30 -13.52 16.39
N HIS A 57 -3.73 -14.58 17.06
CA HIS A 57 -3.42 -15.95 16.63
C HIS A 57 -4.53 -16.48 15.72
N THR A 58 -4.19 -16.79 14.47
CA THR A 58 -5.15 -17.14 13.41
C THR A 58 -5.89 -18.46 13.66
N LEU A 59 -5.22 -19.46 14.23
CA LEU A 59 -5.85 -20.74 14.59
C LEU A 59 -6.69 -20.66 15.88
N LYS A 60 -6.23 -19.88 16.87
CA LYS A 60 -6.93 -19.75 18.18
C LYS A 60 -8.04 -18.71 18.15
N ASN A 61 -8.07 -17.83 17.14
CA ASN A 61 -8.99 -16.69 17.01
C ASN A 61 -9.01 -15.80 18.26
N GLN A 62 -7.82 -15.49 18.80
CA GLN A 62 -7.66 -14.75 20.04
C GLN A 62 -6.54 -13.73 19.91
N TYR A 63 -6.63 -12.66 20.72
CA TYR A 63 -5.62 -11.62 20.82
C TYR A 63 -4.85 -11.74 22.13
N LYS A 64 -3.56 -11.41 22.10
CA LYS A 64 -2.72 -11.19 23.28
C LYS A 64 -1.99 -9.87 23.14
N TYR A 65 -1.89 -9.14 24.24
CA TYR A 65 -1.06 -7.94 24.32
C TYR A 65 0.42 -8.32 24.17
N ILE A 66 1.18 -7.47 23.45
CA ILE A 66 2.63 -7.59 23.29
C ILE A 66 3.30 -6.52 24.16
N CYS A 67 3.14 -5.25 23.76
CA CYS A 67 3.80 -4.10 24.35
C CYS A 67 3.14 -2.80 23.88
N SER A 68 3.73 -1.66 24.23
CA SER A 68 3.29 -0.35 23.72
C SER A 68 4.47 0.44 23.17
N TYR A 69 4.23 1.26 22.13
CA TYR A 69 5.19 2.28 21.69
C TYR A 69 5.53 3.26 22.82
N PRO A 70 6.67 3.95 22.83
CA PRO A 70 6.99 5.02 23.78
C PRO A 70 5.97 6.18 23.79
N LYS A 71 5.87 6.93 24.91
CA LYS A 71 4.81 7.95 25.14
C LYS A 71 4.93 9.19 24.26
N ASP A 72 6.14 9.49 23.84
CA ASP A 72 6.56 10.64 23.06
C ASP A 72 6.45 10.42 21.54
N VAL A 73 6.05 9.22 21.11
CA VAL A 73 5.97 8.86 19.70
C VAL A 73 4.55 9.08 19.14
N ALA A 74 4.46 9.87 18.06
CA ALA A 74 3.21 10.11 17.34
C ALA A 74 3.06 9.17 16.13
N LEU A 75 2.00 8.37 16.08
CA LEU A 75 1.81 7.33 15.06
C LEU A 75 0.75 7.72 14.01
N ARG A 76 1.00 8.78 13.22
CA ARG A 76 0.05 9.24 12.18
C ARG A 76 0.34 8.59 10.83
N GLY A 77 0.03 7.29 10.72
CA GLY A 77 0.40 6.51 9.53
C GLY A 77 1.91 6.26 9.46
N HIS A 78 2.48 5.79 10.56
CA HIS A 78 3.84 5.25 10.59
C HIS A 78 3.93 4.00 9.70
N CYS A 79 5.16 3.58 9.43
CA CYS A 79 5.44 2.35 8.70
C CYS A 79 6.14 1.35 9.63
N VAL A 80 5.77 0.08 9.51
CA VAL A 80 6.47 -1.04 10.16
C VAL A 80 6.87 -2.03 9.09
N VAL A 81 8.15 -2.38 9.05
CA VAL A 81 8.70 -3.39 8.13
C VAL A 81 9.34 -4.53 8.91
N LYS A 82 9.21 -5.74 8.37
CA LYS A 82 9.84 -6.95 8.93
C LYS A 82 11.23 -7.11 8.33
N ARG A 83 12.28 -7.03 9.15
CA ARG A 83 13.63 -7.38 8.70
C ARG A 83 13.74 -8.90 8.60
N VAL A 84 14.24 -9.37 7.47
CA VAL A 84 14.61 -10.78 7.29
C VAL A 84 16.01 -10.92 7.88
N ASN A 85 16.10 -11.36 9.14
CA ASN A 85 17.38 -11.80 9.69
C ASN A 85 17.27 -13.29 10.05
N ASN A 86 18.19 -14.11 9.54
CA ASN A 86 18.15 -15.58 9.62
C ASN A 86 18.82 -16.13 10.88
N ASP A 87 19.36 -15.26 11.75
CA ASP A 87 20.18 -15.70 12.87
C ASP A 87 19.38 -16.39 13.99
N ASN A 88 18.07 -16.13 14.09
CA ASN A 88 17.24 -16.73 15.14
C ASN A 88 15.88 -17.21 14.61
N PRO A 89 15.62 -18.53 14.52
CA PRO A 89 14.34 -19.07 14.02
C PRO A 89 13.15 -18.83 14.97
N LYS A 90 13.40 -18.37 16.20
CA LYS A 90 12.39 -18.14 17.24
C LYS A 90 11.87 -16.71 17.29
N ALA A 91 12.62 -15.76 16.73
CA ALA A 91 12.31 -14.34 16.81
C ALA A 91 12.24 -13.70 15.43
N ILE A 92 11.56 -12.57 15.34
CA ILE A 92 11.65 -11.68 14.17
C ILE A 92 12.02 -10.28 14.64
N THR A 93 12.59 -9.51 13.73
CA THR A 93 12.92 -8.11 13.98
C THR A 93 12.00 -7.22 13.18
N LEU A 94 11.31 -6.31 13.86
CA LEU A 94 10.49 -5.28 13.25
C LEU A 94 11.20 -3.93 13.38
N LEU A 95 11.10 -3.11 12.33
CA LEU A 95 11.57 -1.74 12.30
C LEU A 95 10.36 -0.82 12.12
N SER A 96 10.17 0.15 13.01
CA SER A 96 9.12 1.16 12.94
C SER A 96 9.70 2.55 12.78
N PHE A 97 9.12 3.36 11.91
CA PHE A 97 9.47 4.77 11.73
C PHE A 97 8.32 5.58 11.12
N GLY A 98 8.41 6.91 11.25
CA GLY A 98 7.49 7.86 10.61
C GLY A 98 6.17 8.09 11.33
N GLY A 99 5.23 8.76 10.66
CA GLY A 99 4.00 9.27 11.27
C GLY A 99 4.13 10.67 11.91
N GLN A 100 5.31 11.30 11.83
CA GLN A 100 5.54 12.66 12.29
C GLN A 100 5.57 13.65 11.13
N ARG A 101 5.03 14.84 11.35
CA ARG A 101 5.01 15.93 10.36
C ARG A 101 6.35 16.66 10.29
N SER A 102 6.45 17.62 9.38
CA SER A 102 7.57 18.56 9.34
C SER A 102 7.74 19.27 10.69
N ALA A 103 9.00 19.48 11.08
CA ALA A 103 9.44 20.04 12.36
C ALA A 103 9.23 19.16 13.61
N GLU A 104 8.49 18.06 13.53
CA GLU A 104 8.37 17.07 14.60
C GLU A 104 9.57 16.12 14.63
N THR A 105 9.98 15.70 15.84
CA THR A 105 11.07 14.74 16.07
C THR A 105 10.72 13.39 15.47
N LYS A 106 11.56 12.87 14.58
CA LYS A 106 11.35 11.56 13.96
C LYS A 106 11.70 10.45 14.95
N HIS A 107 10.92 9.37 14.94
CA HIS A 107 11.28 8.16 15.66
C HIS A 107 11.81 7.11 14.70
N THR A 108 12.70 6.26 15.20
CA THR A 108 13.09 5.01 14.55
C THR A 108 13.31 3.99 15.66
N LEU A 109 12.50 2.95 15.64
CA LEU A 109 12.42 1.96 16.72
C LEU A 109 12.58 0.56 16.15
N ILE A 110 13.19 -0.31 16.94
CA ILE A 110 13.36 -1.72 16.65
C ILE A 110 12.64 -2.55 17.72
N LEU A 111 12.00 -3.64 17.30
CA LEU A 111 11.36 -4.62 18.18
C LEU A 111 11.86 -6.00 17.80
N LYS A 112 12.51 -6.70 18.73
CA LYS A 112 12.76 -8.14 18.62
C LYS A 112 11.57 -8.89 19.19
N TYR A 113 10.71 -9.39 18.31
CA TYR A 113 9.50 -10.08 18.69
C TYR A 113 9.73 -11.57 18.90
N ILE A 114 9.24 -12.10 20.02
CA ILE A 114 9.10 -13.52 20.32
C ILE A 114 7.62 -13.79 20.59
N SER A 115 7.11 -14.88 20.01
CA SER A 115 5.72 -15.29 20.15
C SER A 115 5.24 -15.29 21.61
N VAL A 116 4.16 -14.55 21.87
CA VAL A 116 3.47 -14.51 23.18
C VAL A 116 2.55 -15.71 23.43
N TRP A 117 2.53 -16.67 22.50
CA TRP A 117 1.67 -17.85 22.55
C TRP A 117 2.38 -19.13 22.92
N ASN A 118 3.71 -19.13 22.90
CA ASN A 118 4.49 -20.30 23.23
C ASN A 118 4.74 -20.35 24.75
N GLU A 119 4.08 -21.29 25.43
CA GLU A 119 4.15 -21.46 26.88
C GLU A 119 5.51 -22.05 27.35
N GLU A 120 6.21 -22.76 26.47
CA GLU A 120 7.53 -23.36 26.74
C GLU A 120 8.65 -22.32 26.96
N TYR A 121 8.45 -21.06 26.54
CA TYR A 121 9.42 -19.97 26.77
C TYR A 121 9.12 -19.16 28.04
N GLY A 122 8.34 -19.71 28.98
CA GLY A 122 8.16 -19.14 30.32
C GLY A 122 9.47 -18.98 31.11
N THR A 123 10.56 -19.56 30.63
CA THR A 123 11.92 -19.16 30.98
C THR A 123 12.41 -18.14 29.95
N LYS A 124 12.58 -16.89 30.39
CA LYS A 124 13.36 -15.88 29.66
C LYS A 124 14.62 -16.57 29.14
N ILE A 125 14.84 -16.56 27.82
CA ILE A 125 16.15 -16.89 27.27
C ILE A 125 17.11 -15.96 28.02
N GLU A 126 18.06 -16.53 28.77
CA GLU A 126 18.85 -15.81 29.79
C GLU A 126 19.62 -14.59 29.23
N ASP A 127 19.73 -14.47 27.91
CA ASP A 127 20.38 -13.38 27.16
C ASP A 127 19.44 -12.36 26.48
N GLU A 128 18.10 -12.45 26.62
CA GLU A 128 17.16 -11.60 25.87
C GLU A 128 16.29 -10.68 26.76
N THR A 129 16.94 -9.90 27.62
CA THR A 129 16.30 -8.98 28.59
C THR A 129 15.35 -7.92 28.00
N TYR A 130 15.33 -7.71 26.67
CA TYR A 130 14.53 -6.68 26.01
C TYR A 130 13.69 -7.18 24.82
N SER A 131 13.33 -8.47 24.81
CA SER A 131 12.39 -9.00 23.80
C SER A 131 10.98 -8.39 23.99
N ASN A 132 10.24 -8.24 22.89
CA ASN A 132 8.87 -7.71 22.88
C ASN A 132 8.75 -6.28 23.42
N GLU A 133 9.80 -5.46 23.36
CA GLU A 133 9.73 -4.02 23.68
C GLU A 133 10.31 -3.17 22.54
N TRP A 134 9.70 -2.01 22.30
CA TRP A 134 10.22 -1.05 21.31
C TRP A 134 11.43 -0.33 21.89
N LEU A 135 12.58 -0.50 21.25
CA LEU A 135 13.83 0.16 21.60
C LEU A 135 14.25 1.17 20.53
N PRO A 136 15.00 2.23 20.88
CA PRO A 136 15.67 3.07 19.89
C PRO A 136 16.50 2.21 18.92
N PHE A 137 16.41 2.51 17.63
CA PHE A 137 17.29 1.88 16.65
C PHE A 137 18.67 2.53 16.72
N THR A 138 19.73 1.73 16.91
CA THR A 138 21.10 2.24 17.08
C THR A 138 22.09 1.55 16.16
N ASP A 139 23.21 2.21 15.91
CA ASP A 139 24.36 1.62 15.23
C ASP A 139 25.18 0.71 16.17
N MET A 140 26.32 0.20 15.68
CA MET A 140 27.22 -0.68 16.43
C MET A 140 27.86 0.00 17.65
N ASP A 141 27.91 1.33 17.68
CA ASP A 141 28.47 2.14 18.76
C ASP A 141 27.37 2.63 19.74
N ASN A 142 26.14 2.12 19.59
CA ASN A 142 24.93 2.53 20.31
C ASN A 142 24.48 3.98 20.04
N ASN A 143 24.89 4.60 18.94
CA ASN A 143 24.37 5.89 18.54
C ASN A 143 22.97 5.73 17.90
N PRO A 144 21.98 6.57 18.25
CA PRO A 144 20.67 6.53 17.62
C PRO A 144 20.73 6.76 16.10
N VAL A 145 20.13 5.84 15.34
CA VAL A 145 19.93 5.94 13.90
C VAL A 145 18.53 6.48 13.65
N SER A 146 18.44 7.61 12.92
CA SER A 146 17.17 8.25 12.56
C SER A 146 16.89 8.07 11.08
N ILE A 147 15.76 7.44 10.77
CA ILE A 147 15.18 7.40 9.43
C ILE A 147 14.18 8.55 9.32
N GLY A 148 14.53 9.53 8.49
CA GLY A 148 13.81 10.78 8.30
C GLY A 148 14.52 11.97 8.92
N ARG A 149 14.32 13.14 8.30
CA ARG A 149 14.88 14.42 8.71
C ARG A 149 13.81 15.29 9.33
N LYS A 150 14.24 16.33 10.06
CA LYS A 150 13.32 17.23 10.76
C LYS A 150 12.29 17.87 9.82
N GLN A 151 12.70 18.26 8.62
CA GLN A 151 11.84 18.88 7.62
C GLN A 151 10.87 17.91 6.93
N ASP A 152 11.17 16.61 6.93
CA ASP A 152 10.36 15.63 6.20
C ASP A 152 8.98 15.48 6.85
N ASN A 153 7.95 15.33 6.03
CA ASN A 153 6.61 15.02 6.47
C ASN A 153 6.32 13.53 6.23
N TYR A 154 6.43 12.74 7.30
CA TYR A 154 6.25 11.28 7.28
C TYR A 154 4.83 10.87 7.70
N GLU A 155 3.86 11.78 7.71
CA GLU A 155 2.45 11.41 7.86
C GLU A 155 2.00 10.54 6.67
N GLY A 156 1.60 9.30 6.96
CA GLY A 156 1.19 8.34 5.92
C GLY A 156 2.33 7.81 5.05
N VAL A 157 3.57 7.78 5.57
CA VAL A 157 4.74 7.20 4.90
C VAL A 157 4.53 5.71 4.62
N ARG A 158 5.08 5.24 3.49
CA ARG A 158 5.15 3.82 3.16
C ARG A 158 6.57 3.42 2.86
N ALA A 159 6.89 2.16 3.14
CA ALA A 159 8.17 1.61 2.79
C ALA A 159 8.12 0.12 2.52
N VAL A 160 9.08 -0.35 1.73
CA VAL A 160 9.32 -1.76 1.46
C VAL A 160 10.81 -2.05 1.52
N ILE A 161 11.14 -3.26 1.98
CA ILE A 161 12.51 -3.76 1.96
C ILE A 161 12.69 -4.57 0.67
N GLY A 162 13.72 -4.22 -0.10
CA GLY A 162 14.19 -4.94 -1.26
C GLY A 162 15.71 -4.80 -1.40
N GLY A 163 16.20 -4.79 -2.63
CA GLY A 163 17.62 -4.84 -2.91
C GLY A 163 18.09 -6.25 -3.22
N ARG A 164 19.28 -6.39 -3.82
CA ARG A 164 19.90 -7.69 -4.09
C ARG A 164 20.16 -8.49 -2.81
N LYS A 165 20.44 -7.80 -1.70
CA LYS A 165 20.71 -8.40 -0.38
C LYS A 165 19.57 -8.19 0.63
N ASP A 166 18.40 -7.71 0.18
CA ASP A 166 17.28 -7.35 1.06
C ASP A 166 17.66 -6.32 2.15
N ASN A 167 18.63 -5.45 1.85
CA ASN A 167 19.15 -4.42 2.74
C ASN A 167 18.64 -3.01 2.41
N LEU A 168 17.96 -2.82 1.27
CA LEU A 168 17.52 -1.51 0.82
C LEU A 168 16.08 -1.25 1.27
N LEU A 169 15.89 -0.17 2.02
CA LEU A 169 14.60 0.35 2.41
C LEU A 169 14.19 1.47 1.45
N PHE A 170 13.20 1.18 0.61
CA PHE A 170 12.58 2.17 -0.26
C PHE A 170 11.49 2.88 0.54
N ILE A 171 11.52 4.20 0.61
CA ILE A 171 10.62 5.01 1.44
C ILE A 171 9.93 6.04 0.56
N SER A 172 8.61 6.09 0.58
CA SER A 172 7.80 7.07 -0.16
C SER A 172 6.95 7.91 0.80
N TYR A 173 6.99 9.23 0.64
CA TYR A 173 6.38 10.15 1.59
C TYR A 173 6.05 11.52 0.98
N ARG A 174 5.31 12.34 1.74
CA ARG A 174 4.81 13.65 1.28
C ARG A 174 5.95 14.65 1.02
N PRO A 175 5.76 15.59 0.08
CA PRO A 175 4.64 15.63 -0.86
C PRO A 175 4.77 14.58 -1.98
N LYS A 176 5.99 14.36 -2.48
CA LYS A 176 6.25 13.48 -3.63
C LYS A 176 7.64 12.87 -3.60
N ASN A 177 8.14 12.56 -2.41
CA ASN A 177 9.50 12.08 -2.24
C ASN A 177 9.57 10.56 -2.32
N ILE A 178 10.69 10.06 -2.84
CA ILE A 178 11.11 8.68 -2.73
C ILE A 178 12.60 8.61 -2.39
N ASP A 179 12.92 7.88 -1.32
CA ASP A 179 14.27 7.71 -0.81
C ASP A 179 14.66 6.24 -0.80
N VAL A 180 15.97 5.99 -0.87
CA VAL A 180 16.58 4.68 -0.61
C VAL A 180 17.52 4.81 0.59
N PHE A 181 17.26 4.03 1.62
CA PHE A 181 18.07 3.94 2.83
C PHE A 181 18.65 2.53 2.98
N ASP A 182 19.93 2.42 3.26
CA ASP A 182 20.61 1.14 3.48
C ASP A 182 20.51 0.72 4.95
N LEU A 183 19.88 -0.43 5.19
CA LEU A 183 19.68 -0.99 6.52
C LEU A 183 20.93 -1.68 7.10
N ASP A 184 22.00 -1.85 6.32
CA ASP A 184 23.25 -2.42 6.80
C ASP A 184 24.27 -1.32 7.13
N THR A 185 24.32 -0.26 6.31
CA THR A 185 25.25 0.87 6.53
C THR A 185 24.63 2.04 7.27
N PHE A 186 23.30 2.05 7.45
CA PHE A 186 22.51 3.11 8.06
C PHE A 186 22.63 4.47 7.35
N GLN A 187 22.77 4.46 6.03
CA GLN A 187 22.96 5.66 5.21
C GLN A 187 21.90 5.80 4.12
N TYR A 188 21.61 7.06 3.76
CA TYR A 188 20.82 7.37 2.56
C TYR A 188 21.67 7.19 1.31
N ILE A 189 21.20 6.36 0.38
CA ILE A 189 21.88 6.09 -0.89
C ILE A 189 21.40 7.05 -1.99
N SER A 190 20.08 7.24 -2.09
CA SER A 190 19.49 8.02 -3.17
C SER A 190 18.20 8.69 -2.71
N GLN A 191 17.90 9.82 -3.34
CA GLN A 191 16.70 10.62 -3.10
C GLN A 191 16.18 11.16 -4.41
N ASN A 192 14.88 11.10 -4.61
CA ASN A 192 14.26 11.59 -5.83
C ASN A 192 12.84 12.10 -5.59
N LEU A 193 12.30 12.80 -6.58
CA LEU A 193 10.91 13.23 -6.62
C LEU A 193 10.14 12.35 -7.59
N LEU A 194 8.97 11.88 -7.16
CA LEU A 194 8.00 11.21 -8.02
C LEU A 194 7.48 12.20 -9.07
N PRO A 195 7.29 11.78 -10.34
CA PRO A 195 6.87 12.63 -11.45
C PRO A 195 5.35 12.88 -11.42
N ILE A 196 4.89 13.48 -10.32
CA ILE A 196 3.49 13.82 -10.06
C ILE A 196 3.29 15.34 -10.09
N ASP A 197 2.05 15.74 -10.37
CA ASP A 197 1.66 17.14 -10.46
C ASP A 197 1.90 17.86 -9.13
N CYS A 198 2.16 19.17 -9.17
CA CYS A 198 2.47 19.97 -7.98
C CYS A 198 1.31 20.08 -6.97
N ASN A 199 0.09 19.80 -7.42
CA ASN A 199 -1.12 19.80 -6.59
C ASN A 199 -1.45 18.40 -6.03
N SER A 200 -0.66 17.38 -6.35
CA SER A 200 -0.85 16.01 -5.89
C SER A 200 0.12 15.69 -4.75
N ASP A 201 -0.38 14.98 -3.75
CA ASP A 201 0.40 14.47 -2.63
C ASP A 201 0.38 12.93 -2.62
N VAL A 202 1.48 12.32 -2.20
CA VAL A 202 1.61 10.87 -2.03
C VAL A 202 1.72 10.54 -0.55
N TYR A 203 0.65 9.95 -0.01
CA TYR A 203 0.51 9.56 1.39
C TYR A 203 -0.65 8.59 1.57
N PHE A 204 -0.55 7.70 2.56
CA PHE A 204 -1.53 6.62 2.78
C PHE A 204 -1.86 5.83 1.50
N HIS A 205 -0.83 5.68 0.67
CA HIS A 205 -0.90 5.11 -0.67
C HIS A 205 -0.61 3.61 -0.65
N CYS A 206 -0.88 2.93 -1.77
CA CYS A 206 -0.37 1.60 -2.04
C CYS A 206 1.11 1.70 -2.38
N PHE A 207 1.97 0.96 -1.69
CA PHE A 207 3.38 0.87 -2.00
C PHE A 207 3.86 -0.55 -1.77
N MET A 208 4.36 -1.19 -2.83
CA MET A 208 4.72 -2.60 -2.77
C MET A 208 5.70 -3.01 -3.86
N LEU A 209 6.55 -3.98 -3.55
CA LEU A 209 7.42 -4.60 -4.54
C LEU A 209 6.59 -5.37 -5.57
N LYS A 210 6.97 -5.20 -6.83
CA LYS A 210 6.55 -6.04 -7.95
C LYS A 210 7.21 -7.41 -7.77
N PRO A 211 6.46 -8.51 -7.88
CA PRO A 211 7.06 -9.83 -7.86
C PRO A 211 7.98 -10.00 -9.07
N GLU A 212 9.07 -10.73 -8.87
CA GLU A 212 9.89 -11.20 -9.99
C GLU A 212 9.08 -12.15 -10.86
N ASP A 213 9.09 -11.93 -12.17
CA ASP A 213 8.51 -12.87 -13.12
C ASP A 213 9.42 -14.12 -13.18
N PRO A 214 8.90 -15.33 -12.92
CA PRO A 214 9.67 -16.58 -13.00
C PRO A 214 10.38 -16.79 -14.34
N THR A 215 9.87 -16.19 -15.42
CA THR A 215 10.47 -16.25 -16.76
C THR A 215 11.67 -15.30 -16.90
N THR A 216 11.72 -14.22 -16.12
CA THR A 216 12.87 -13.30 -16.05
C THR A 216 14.02 -13.92 -15.26
N ILE A 217 13.72 -14.67 -14.18
CA ILE A 217 14.73 -15.44 -13.39
C ILE A 217 15.57 -16.36 -14.27
N ARG A 218 14.98 -16.90 -15.36
CA ARG A 218 15.68 -17.81 -16.29
C ARG A 218 16.52 -17.09 -17.35
N LYS A 219 16.32 -15.79 -17.55
CA LYS A 219 16.94 -15.00 -18.63
C LYS A 219 17.98 -14.01 -18.13
N THR A 220 17.85 -13.54 -16.89
CA THR A 220 18.84 -12.63 -16.30
C THR A 220 19.84 -13.42 -15.48
N ASN A 221 21.12 -13.07 -15.62
CA ASN A 221 22.10 -13.46 -14.62
C ASN A 221 21.64 -12.87 -13.27
N ALA A 222 21.88 -13.57 -12.15
CA ALA A 222 21.50 -13.12 -10.80
C ALA A 222 21.98 -11.68 -10.43
N HIS A 223 22.87 -11.10 -11.25
CA HIS A 223 23.35 -9.73 -11.15
C HIS A 223 22.37 -8.63 -11.60
N GLU A 224 21.27 -8.91 -12.32
CA GLU A 224 20.34 -7.87 -12.81
C GLU A 224 18.99 -7.83 -12.05
N LYS A 225 19.01 -8.07 -10.73
CA LYS A 225 17.79 -7.86 -9.92
C LYS A 225 17.43 -6.38 -9.94
N LYS A 226 16.41 -6.01 -10.72
CA LYS A 226 15.79 -4.68 -10.69
C LYS A 226 14.70 -4.67 -9.61
N ASN A 227 14.74 -3.69 -8.71
CA ASN A 227 13.68 -3.52 -7.73
C ASN A 227 12.53 -2.76 -8.38
N GLY A 228 11.53 -3.49 -8.86
CA GLY A 228 10.28 -2.91 -9.34
C GLY A 228 9.34 -2.63 -8.17
N ILE A 229 8.82 -1.43 -8.07
CA ILE A 229 7.89 -1.00 -7.02
C ILE A 229 6.65 -0.42 -7.70
N VAL A 230 5.48 -0.88 -7.29
CA VAL A 230 4.20 -0.36 -7.76
C VAL A 230 3.65 0.58 -6.70
N LEU A 231 3.25 1.77 -7.14
CA LEU A 231 2.64 2.81 -6.33
C LEU A 231 1.31 3.22 -6.93
N PHE A 232 0.27 3.26 -6.09
CA PHE A 232 -1.01 3.86 -6.44
C PHE A 232 -1.43 4.84 -5.35
N CYS A 233 -1.97 6.00 -5.71
CA CYS A 233 -2.50 6.99 -4.78
C CYS A 233 -3.45 7.92 -5.55
N GLU A 234 -4.75 7.89 -5.28
CA GLU A 234 -5.71 8.68 -6.06
C GLU A 234 -5.50 8.46 -7.57
N ASN A 235 -5.29 9.52 -8.35
CA ASN A 235 -5.06 9.45 -9.80
C ASN A 235 -3.62 9.12 -10.18
N VAL A 236 -2.72 9.00 -9.21
CA VAL A 236 -1.32 8.65 -9.41
C VAL A 236 -1.17 7.14 -9.43
N GLY A 237 -0.71 6.59 -10.56
CA GLY A 237 -0.19 5.23 -10.66
C GLY A 237 1.22 5.25 -11.22
N LEU A 238 2.16 4.57 -10.57
CA LEU A 238 3.57 4.52 -10.98
C LEU A 238 4.13 3.10 -10.84
N LEU A 239 4.92 2.70 -11.84
CA LEU A 239 5.92 1.64 -11.72
C LEU A 239 7.28 2.33 -11.59
N VAL A 240 7.93 2.14 -10.45
CA VAL A 240 9.26 2.67 -10.16
C VAL A 240 10.24 1.52 -10.21
N GLU A 241 11.21 1.57 -11.11
CA GLU A 241 12.34 0.65 -11.15
C GLU A 241 13.58 1.34 -10.59
N TYR A 242 14.28 0.66 -9.69
CA TYR A 242 15.54 1.16 -9.14
C TYR A 242 16.72 0.28 -9.57
N ASN A 243 17.74 0.92 -10.12
CA ASN A 243 19.01 0.31 -10.48
C ASN A 243 20.03 0.55 -9.35
N GLU A 244 20.43 -0.53 -8.68
CA GLU A 244 21.38 -0.51 -7.56
C GLU A 244 22.82 -0.15 -7.97
N ASP A 245 23.22 -0.42 -9.22
CA ASP A 245 24.60 -0.14 -9.67
C ASP A 245 24.78 1.35 -9.99
N SER A 246 23.74 2.00 -10.54
CA SER A 246 23.76 3.41 -10.90
C SER A 246 23.05 4.33 -9.90
N ASN A 247 22.43 3.77 -8.85
CA ASN A 247 21.57 4.47 -7.89
C ASN A 247 20.47 5.32 -8.53
N ALA A 248 19.97 4.88 -9.69
CA ALA A 248 19.04 5.65 -10.52
C ALA A 248 17.63 5.07 -10.51
N PHE A 249 16.65 5.96 -10.62
CA PHE A 249 15.24 5.61 -10.72
C PHE A 249 14.77 5.75 -12.18
N GLU A 250 14.07 4.73 -12.67
CA GLU A 250 13.26 4.77 -13.90
C GLU A 250 11.78 4.70 -13.48
N MET A 251 10.94 5.59 -14.01
CA MET A 251 9.55 5.68 -13.58
C MET A 251 8.61 5.70 -14.78
N GLN A 252 7.61 4.82 -14.73
CA GLN A 252 6.56 4.70 -15.74
C GLN A 252 5.21 5.00 -15.11
N LYS A 253 4.38 5.81 -15.78
CA LYS A 253 2.99 6.04 -15.37
C LYS A 253 2.14 4.80 -15.61
N LEU A 254 1.37 4.42 -14.61
CA LEU A 254 0.34 3.40 -14.68
C LEU A 254 -1.03 4.06 -14.62
N ARG A 255 -1.97 3.56 -15.42
CA ARG A 255 -3.34 4.06 -15.38
C ARG A 255 -4.03 3.59 -14.10
N VAL A 256 -4.74 4.50 -13.44
CA VAL A 256 -5.67 4.18 -12.34
C VAL A 256 -7.10 4.17 -12.87
N CYS A 257 -7.88 3.13 -12.58
CA CYS A 257 -9.24 3.04 -13.12
C CYS A 257 -10.16 4.14 -12.57
N SER A 258 -11.19 4.47 -13.34
CA SER A 258 -12.12 5.58 -13.08
C SER A 258 -12.78 5.51 -11.69
N THR A 259 -13.00 4.29 -11.19
CA THR A 259 -13.75 4.07 -9.94
C THR A 259 -12.90 4.05 -8.67
N ILE A 260 -11.56 4.00 -8.77
CA ILE A 260 -10.66 4.05 -7.59
C ILE A 260 -9.79 5.31 -7.56
N ARG A 261 -9.63 6.01 -8.68
CA ARG A 261 -8.70 7.15 -8.83
C ARG A 261 -8.98 8.39 -7.97
N SER A 262 -10.07 8.42 -7.21
CA SER A 262 -10.39 9.51 -6.28
C SER A 262 -10.13 9.12 -4.82
N PHE A 263 -9.57 7.93 -4.58
CA PHE A 263 -9.40 7.38 -3.24
C PHE A 263 -7.93 7.14 -2.88
N ASN A 264 -7.62 7.39 -1.60
CA ASN A 264 -6.46 6.90 -0.86
C ASN A 264 -6.94 6.20 0.43
N PHE A 265 -6.05 5.89 1.37
CA PHE A 265 -6.39 5.19 2.64
C PHE A 265 -7.09 3.84 2.50
N TYR A 266 -7.02 3.19 1.35
CA TYR A 266 -7.56 1.83 1.21
C TYR A 266 -6.67 0.83 1.95
N ALA A 267 -7.28 -0.27 2.40
CA ALA A 267 -6.51 -1.48 2.70
C ALA A 267 -6.09 -2.13 1.37
N TYR A 268 -4.88 -2.68 1.32
CA TYR A 268 -4.42 -3.40 0.14
C TYR A 268 -3.61 -4.63 0.51
N VAL A 269 -3.64 -5.65 -0.35
CA VAL A 269 -2.87 -6.88 -0.17
C VAL A 269 -2.38 -7.39 -1.52
N ARG A 270 -1.16 -7.93 -1.55
CA ARG A 270 -0.63 -8.64 -2.71
C ARG A 270 -1.05 -10.10 -2.67
N ILE A 271 -1.56 -10.61 -3.79
CA ILE A 271 -1.73 -12.04 -4.00
C ILE A 271 -1.11 -12.36 -5.36
N ASN A 272 0.02 -13.08 -5.33
CA ASN A 272 0.81 -13.36 -6.53
C ASN A 272 1.20 -12.06 -7.28
N SER A 273 0.74 -11.92 -8.53
CA SER A 273 0.93 -10.77 -9.41
C SER A 273 -0.19 -9.73 -9.31
N ASP A 274 -1.18 -9.95 -8.47
CA ASP A 274 -2.35 -9.10 -8.36
C ASP A 274 -2.35 -8.37 -7.02
N ILE A 275 -2.98 -7.18 -7.01
CA ILE A 275 -3.16 -6.35 -5.84
C ILE A 275 -4.65 -6.20 -5.62
N LEU A 276 -5.15 -6.58 -4.46
CA LEU A 276 -6.52 -6.28 -4.05
C LEU A 276 -6.56 -5.01 -3.21
N PHE A 277 -7.57 -4.18 -3.45
CA PHE A 277 -7.82 -2.93 -2.76
C PHE A 277 -9.21 -2.97 -2.13
N PHE A 278 -9.33 -2.51 -0.89
CA PHE A 278 -10.56 -2.55 -0.12
C PHE A 278 -10.88 -1.17 0.45
N GLY A 279 -12.03 -0.62 0.04
CA GLY A 279 -12.56 0.65 0.53
C GLY A 279 -11.72 1.85 0.09
N GLY A 280 -11.45 2.76 1.02
CA GLY A 280 -10.72 4.02 0.80
C GLY A 280 -11.58 5.26 1.06
N TYR A 281 -10.92 6.41 1.11
CA TYR A 281 -11.55 7.71 1.35
C TYR A 281 -11.23 8.67 0.20
N GLY A 282 -12.25 9.36 -0.29
CA GLY A 282 -12.12 10.41 -1.29
C GLY A 282 -12.80 11.67 -0.80
N THR A 283 -12.12 12.81 -0.90
CA THR A 283 -12.57 14.10 -0.35
C THR A 283 -14.00 14.46 -0.77
N GLU A 284 -14.35 14.22 -2.05
CA GLU A 284 -15.67 14.54 -2.60
C GLU A 284 -16.64 13.35 -2.60
N LEU A 285 -16.12 12.11 -2.58
CA LEU A 285 -16.91 10.90 -2.72
C LEU A 285 -17.25 10.22 -1.39
N GLY A 286 -16.59 10.63 -0.30
CA GLY A 286 -16.72 10.01 1.01
C GLY A 286 -15.99 8.67 1.11
N ILE A 287 -16.50 7.79 1.96
CA ILE A 287 -15.88 6.49 2.25
C ILE A 287 -16.42 5.43 1.28
N SER A 288 -15.52 4.68 0.65
CA SER A 288 -15.86 3.61 -0.27
C SER A 288 -16.03 2.27 0.45
N ARG A 289 -16.92 1.44 -0.09
CA ARG A 289 -17.03 0.00 0.23
C ARG A 289 -16.50 -0.90 -0.89
N SER A 290 -16.07 -0.30 -2.00
CA SER A 290 -15.71 -1.08 -3.19
C SER A 290 -14.44 -1.87 -3.03
N VAL A 291 -14.38 -2.98 -3.75
CA VAL A 291 -13.20 -3.82 -3.85
C VAL A 291 -12.72 -3.84 -5.28
N HIS A 292 -11.42 -3.66 -5.47
CA HIS A 292 -10.78 -3.62 -6.78
C HIS A 292 -9.60 -4.57 -6.81
N LYS A 293 -9.29 -5.06 -8.02
CA LYS A 293 -8.07 -5.80 -8.33
C LYS A 293 -7.29 -5.08 -9.39
N TYR A 294 -5.98 -4.94 -9.20
CA TYR A 294 -5.04 -4.59 -10.25
C TYR A 294 -4.13 -5.77 -10.55
N SER A 295 -4.06 -6.18 -11.82
CA SER A 295 -3.12 -7.21 -12.25
C SER A 295 -1.86 -6.58 -12.81
N MET A 296 -0.72 -6.80 -12.14
CA MET A 296 0.57 -6.24 -12.55
C MET A 296 1.09 -6.84 -13.85
N ILE A 297 0.70 -8.08 -14.17
CA ILE A 297 1.08 -8.75 -15.43
C ILE A 297 0.25 -8.20 -16.59
N LYS A 298 -1.07 -8.12 -16.41
CA LYS A 298 -1.99 -7.69 -17.48
C LYS A 298 -2.05 -6.16 -17.62
N ASN A 299 -1.54 -5.42 -16.62
CA ASN A 299 -1.74 -3.97 -16.48
C ASN A 299 -3.23 -3.59 -16.61
N LYS A 300 -4.10 -4.33 -15.93
CA LYS A 300 -5.55 -4.14 -16.01
C LYS A 300 -6.20 -4.15 -14.64
N TRP A 301 -7.20 -3.31 -14.51
CA TRP A 301 -8.05 -3.20 -13.33
C TRP A 301 -9.33 -4.02 -13.50
N ILE A 302 -9.88 -4.45 -12.37
CA ILE A 302 -11.19 -5.06 -12.23
C ILE A 302 -11.84 -4.43 -10.99
N LYS A 303 -13.11 -4.10 -11.07
CA LYS A 303 -13.95 -3.82 -9.91
C LYS A 303 -14.82 -5.04 -9.66
N PHE A 304 -14.81 -5.56 -8.44
CA PHE A 304 -15.66 -6.69 -8.09
C PHE A 304 -17.12 -6.25 -7.88
N GLU A 305 -18.04 -7.17 -8.11
CA GLU A 305 -19.45 -6.96 -7.76
C GLU A 305 -19.67 -7.01 -6.24
N HIS A 306 -18.90 -7.87 -5.56
CA HIS A 306 -18.89 -7.96 -4.10
C HIS A 306 -18.14 -6.78 -3.48
N ASN A 307 -18.74 -6.22 -2.43
CA ASN A 307 -18.22 -5.05 -1.71
C ASN A 307 -17.99 -5.41 -0.23
N LEU A 308 -17.25 -4.56 0.48
CA LEU A 308 -17.20 -4.59 1.94
C LEU A 308 -18.61 -4.39 2.51
N ALA A 309 -18.90 -5.06 3.63
CA ALA A 309 -20.17 -4.93 4.35
C ALA A 309 -20.39 -3.51 4.90
N ILE A 310 -19.30 -2.80 5.20
CA ILE A 310 -19.29 -1.41 5.67
C ILE A 310 -18.34 -0.57 4.81
N PRO A 311 -18.63 0.71 4.56
CA PRO A 311 -17.63 1.64 4.06
C PRO A 311 -16.46 1.71 5.04
N LEU A 312 -15.23 1.63 4.53
CA LEU A 312 -14.05 1.54 5.38
C LEU A 312 -12.85 2.23 4.75
N PHE A 313 -12.12 3.01 5.55
CA PHE A 313 -10.81 3.55 5.17
C PHE A 313 -9.84 3.54 6.34
N GLY A 314 -8.55 3.66 6.05
CA GLY A 314 -7.48 3.62 7.06
C GLY A 314 -7.38 2.27 7.79
N SER A 315 -7.96 1.20 7.23
CA SER A 315 -7.76 -0.17 7.67
C SER A 315 -6.47 -0.74 7.07
N ILE A 316 -6.04 -1.89 7.57
CA ILE A 316 -4.94 -2.66 6.98
C ILE A 316 -5.47 -3.97 6.39
N GLY A 317 -4.97 -4.32 5.21
CA GLY A 317 -5.15 -5.64 4.60
C GLY A 317 -3.86 -6.44 4.77
N ILE A 318 -3.96 -7.70 5.20
CA ILE A 318 -2.80 -8.57 5.36
C ILE A 318 -3.14 -10.01 5.02
N LEU A 319 -2.22 -10.68 4.31
CA LEU A 319 -2.35 -12.07 3.94
C LEU A 319 -1.77 -12.94 5.06
N ASN A 320 -2.49 -13.96 5.51
CA ASN A 320 -1.98 -14.89 6.51
C ASN A 320 -0.82 -15.75 5.95
N ASP A 321 -0.10 -16.44 6.84
CA ASP A 321 1.16 -17.12 6.51
C ASP A 321 1.02 -18.25 5.48
N ASP A 322 -0.11 -18.94 5.45
CA ASP A 322 -0.40 -19.98 4.44
C ASP A 322 -1.03 -19.43 3.14
N ASN A 323 -1.14 -18.10 3.02
CA ASN A 323 -1.67 -17.39 1.87
C ASN A 323 -3.10 -17.76 1.46
N LYS A 324 -3.91 -18.31 2.38
CA LYS A 324 -5.30 -18.70 2.10
C LYS A 324 -6.32 -17.63 2.49
N HIS A 325 -5.98 -16.77 3.44
CA HIS A 325 -6.94 -15.82 3.98
C HIS A 325 -6.38 -14.40 4.04
N ILE A 326 -7.19 -13.47 3.55
CA ILE A 326 -6.97 -12.03 3.68
C ILE A 326 -7.65 -11.60 4.97
N HIS A 327 -6.91 -10.91 5.84
CA HIS A 327 -7.44 -10.27 7.03
C HIS A 327 -7.51 -8.76 6.79
N ILE A 328 -8.66 -8.16 7.11
CA ILE A 328 -8.87 -6.71 7.10
C ILE A 328 -9.12 -6.26 8.55
N LEU A 329 -8.28 -5.37 9.04
CA LEU A 329 -8.22 -4.98 10.46
C LEU A 329 -8.38 -3.46 10.64
N GLY A 330 -9.20 -3.09 11.63
CA GLY A 330 -9.43 -1.72 12.05
C GLY A 330 -10.05 -0.85 10.96
N GLY A 331 -9.64 0.42 10.96
CA GLY A 331 -10.10 1.45 10.05
C GLY A 331 -11.06 2.44 10.69
N ARG A 332 -11.69 3.24 9.84
CA ARG A 332 -12.74 4.20 10.18
C ARG A 332 -13.93 3.95 9.27
N ALA A 333 -15.10 3.90 9.88
CA ALA A 333 -16.37 3.71 9.19
C ALA A 333 -17.13 5.04 9.06
N ASP A 334 -18.42 4.97 8.74
CA ASP A 334 -19.28 6.13 8.55
C ASP A 334 -19.16 7.15 9.69
N LYS A 335 -19.12 8.44 9.32
CA LYS A 335 -18.82 9.59 10.20
C LYS A 335 -17.37 9.68 10.71
N GLY A 336 -16.47 8.81 10.24
CA GLY A 336 -15.03 8.88 10.50
C GLY A 336 -14.60 8.32 11.86
N TYR A 337 -15.49 7.61 12.56
CA TYR A 337 -15.16 6.97 13.84
C TYR A 337 -14.33 5.71 13.63
N GLU A 338 -13.36 5.50 14.52
CA GLU A 338 -12.51 4.32 14.55
C GLU A 338 -13.33 3.08 14.91
N VAL A 339 -13.04 1.96 14.26
CA VAL A 339 -13.77 0.71 14.45
C VAL A 339 -12.83 -0.42 14.88
N SER A 340 -13.37 -1.39 15.60
CA SER A 340 -12.68 -2.63 16.00
C SER A 340 -12.91 -3.77 14.98
N THR A 341 -13.12 -3.43 13.71
CA THR A 341 -13.43 -4.36 12.63
C THR A 341 -12.30 -5.36 12.42
N HIS A 342 -12.62 -6.66 12.47
CA HIS A 342 -11.76 -7.72 11.97
C HIS A 342 -12.57 -8.62 11.05
N MET A 343 -12.22 -8.64 9.77
CA MET A 343 -12.87 -9.47 8.77
C MET A 343 -11.83 -10.36 8.10
N LYS A 344 -12.28 -11.52 7.63
CA LYS A 344 -11.47 -12.47 6.89
C LYS A 344 -12.16 -12.82 5.57
N ALA A 345 -11.39 -12.98 4.50
CA ALA A 345 -11.87 -13.45 3.22
C ALA A 345 -10.98 -14.59 2.69
N ASP A 346 -11.59 -15.57 2.03
CA ASP A 346 -10.86 -16.64 1.36
C ASP A 346 -10.25 -16.12 0.04
N VAL A 347 -8.94 -16.24 -0.10
CA VAL A 347 -8.19 -15.84 -1.29
C VAL A 347 -8.73 -16.52 -2.54
N MET A 348 -9.13 -17.79 -2.46
CA MET A 348 -9.60 -18.55 -3.62
C MET A 348 -10.84 -17.90 -4.24
N GLU A 349 -11.74 -17.34 -3.44
CA GLU A 349 -12.94 -16.65 -3.90
C GLU A 349 -12.61 -15.40 -4.74
N TRP A 350 -11.63 -14.60 -4.33
CA TRP A 350 -11.23 -13.36 -5.01
C TRP A 350 -10.33 -13.58 -6.24
N MET A 351 -9.81 -14.80 -6.38
CA MET A 351 -8.92 -15.19 -7.48
C MET A 351 -9.64 -16.02 -8.56
N LYS A 352 -10.96 -16.23 -8.44
CA LYS A 352 -11.78 -16.86 -9.48
C LYS A 352 -11.79 -16.05 -10.78
N GLU A 353 -12.25 -16.70 -11.84
CA GLU A 353 -12.54 -16.04 -13.10
C GLU A 353 -13.63 -14.97 -12.90
N LYS A 354 -13.57 -13.95 -13.75
CA LYS A 354 -14.51 -12.83 -13.70
C LYS A 354 -15.93 -13.32 -13.91
N THR A 355 -16.88 -12.76 -13.16
CA THR A 355 -18.30 -12.91 -13.50
C THR A 355 -18.65 -12.08 -14.73
N GLU A 356 -19.84 -12.31 -15.31
CA GLU A 356 -20.31 -11.54 -16.48
C GLU A 356 -20.37 -10.04 -16.17
N VAL A 357 -20.78 -9.67 -14.95
CA VAL A 357 -20.86 -8.28 -14.49
C VAL A 357 -19.47 -7.65 -14.44
N GLU A 358 -18.48 -8.36 -13.91
CA GLU A 358 -17.10 -7.89 -13.81
C GLU A 358 -16.41 -7.82 -15.19
N ALA A 359 -16.75 -8.74 -16.09
CA ALA A 359 -16.32 -8.72 -17.48
C ALA A 359 -16.90 -7.50 -18.22
N GLN A 360 -18.19 -7.23 -18.09
CA GLN A 360 -18.86 -6.05 -18.65
C GLN A 360 -18.23 -4.75 -18.11
N TRP A 361 -18.00 -4.67 -16.79
CA TRP A 361 -17.33 -3.52 -16.18
C TRP A 361 -15.92 -3.31 -16.79
N SER A 362 -15.17 -4.40 -16.99
CA SER A 362 -13.82 -4.32 -17.58
C SER A 362 -13.85 -3.80 -19.02
N MET A 363 -14.87 -4.14 -19.80
CA MET A 363 -15.05 -3.64 -21.17
C MET A 363 -15.34 -2.15 -21.17
N GLU A 364 -16.26 -1.69 -20.30
CA GLU A 364 -16.60 -0.28 -20.21
C GLU A 364 -15.42 0.57 -19.74
N GLU A 365 -14.68 0.08 -18.74
CA GLU A 365 -13.46 0.74 -18.27
C GLU A 365 -12.38 0.83 -19.36
N THR A 366 -12.35 -0.15 -20.28
CA THR A 366 -11.44 -0.12 -21.43
C THR A 366 -11.85 0.96 -22.45
N LYS A 367 -13.15 1.16 -22.69
CA LYS A 367 -13.61 2.27 -23.55
C LYS A 367 -13.22 3.63 -22.96
N ILE A 368 -13.41 3.81 -21.65
CA ILE A 368 -12.98 5.03 -20.95
C ILE A 368 -11.47 5.25 -21.11
N GLU A 369 -10.66 4.19 -20.98
CA GLU A 369 -9.22 4.27 -21.21
C GLU A 369 -8.86 4.72 -22.63
N GLU A 370 -9.58 4.22 -23.65
CA GLU A 370 -9.37 4.59 -25.04
C GLU A 370 -9.74 6.06 -25.30
N GLU A 371 -10.89 6.51 -24.80
CA GLU A 371 -11.31 7.91 -24.89
C GLU A 371 -10.34 8.87 -24.18
N GLU A 372 -9.83 8.48 -23.00
CA GLU A 372 -8.83 9.26 -22.26
C GLU A 372 -7.53 9.40 -23.06
N ARG A 373 -7.09 8.32 -23.70
CA ARG A 373 -5.89 8.31 -24.54
C ARG A 373 -6.06 9.19 -25.77
N GLU A 374 -7.23 9.17 -26.41
CA GLU A 374 -7.54 10.05 -27.54
C GLU A 374 -7.52 11.53 -27.14
N LYS A 375 -8.16 11.87 -26.01
CA LYS A 375 -8.16 13.24 -25.47
C LYS A 375 -6.74 13.73 -25.17
N GLU A 376 -5.90 12.88 -24.59
CA GLU A 376 -4.50 13.22 -24.31
C GLU A 376 -3.68 13.43 -25.59
N ASN A 377 -3.91 12.62 -26.63
CA ASN A 377 -3.26 12.80 -27.93
C ASN A 377 -3.66 14.13 -28.59
N VAL A 378 -4.97 14.43 -28.62
CA VAL A 378 -5.47 15.71 -29.15
C VAL A 378 -4.90 16.90 -28.37
N LYS A 379 -4.78 16.79 -27.04
CA LYS A 379 -4.18 17.83 -26.21
C LYS A 379 -2.72 18.08 -26.58
N LYS A 380 -1.92 17.03 -26.80
CA LYS A 380 -0.52 17.15 -27.24
C LYS A 380 -0.41 17.82 -28.61
N GLU A 381 -1.25 17.44 -29.56
CA GLU A 381 -1.29 18.08 -30.88
C GLU A 381 -1.60 19.58 -30.78
N ILE A 382 -2.56 19.95 -29.93
CA ILE A 382 -2.89 21.36 -29.67
C ILE A 382 -1.68 22.11 -29.06
N GLU A 383 -0.96 21.50 -28.13
CA GLU A 383 0.25 22.08 -27.52
C GLU A 383 1.39 22.26 -28.53
N ASP A 384 1.60 21.28 -29.41
CA ASP A 384 2.58 21.36 -30.50
C ASP A 384 2.24 22.47 -31.49
N VAL A 385 0.96 22.59 -31.89
CA VAL A 385 0.49 23.68 -32.76
C VAL A 385 0.70 25.04 -32.09
N LYS A 386 0.45 25.16 -30.78
CA LYS A 386 0.72 26.40 -30.02
C LYS A 386 2.21 26.74 -29.99
N ARG A 387 3.08 25.74 -29.80
CA ARG A 387 4.54 25.91 -29.83
C ARG A 387 5.00 26.40 -31.21
N MET A 388 4.56 25.75 -32.28
CA MET A 388 4.89 26.16 -33.65
C MET A 388 4.43 27.58 -33.97
N LYS A 389 3.21 27.97 -33.55
CA LYS A 389 2.73 29.35 -33.73
C LYS A 389 3.62 30.37 -33.03
N LYS A 390 4.08 30.06 -31.81
CA LYS A 390 4.99 30.92 -31.05
C LYS A 390 6.35 31.06 -31.76
N GLU A 391 6.91 29.95 -32.24
CA GLU A 391 8.17 29.95 -32.99
C GLU A 391 8.06 30.76 -34.31
N ILE A 392 6.95 30.64 -35.03
CA ILE A 392 6.69 31.44 -36.23
C ILE A 392 6.65 32.94 -35.90
N GLU A 393 5.99 33.30 -34.79
CA GLU A 393 5.90 34.69 -34.35
C GLU A 393 7.27 35.26 -33.96
N GLU A 394 8.08 34.49 -33.23
CA GLU A 394 9.46 34.85 -32.89
C GLU A 394 10.34 35.02 -34.14
N ILE A 395 10.18 34.17 -35.17
CA ILE A 395 10.89 34.31 -36.45
C ILE A 395 10.45 35.58 -37.18
N LYS A 396 9.14 35.86 -37.26
CA LYS A 396 8.62 37.09 -37.90
C LYS A 396 9.21 38.36 -37.28
N GLN A 397 9.24 38.40 -35.94
CA GLN A 397 9.84 39.51 -35.20
C GLN A 397 11.35 39.61 -35.42
N LYS A 398 12.07 38.47 -35.40
CA LYS A 398 13.53 38.44 -35.57
C LYS A 398 13.99 38.94 -36.95
N TYR A 399 13.22 38.67 -38.00
CA TYR A 399 13.58 39.04 -39.38
C TYR A 399 12.84 40.28 -39.90
N ASN A 400 12.13 41.03 -39.04
CA ASN A 400 11.37 42.22 -39.43
C ASN A 400 10.44 41.98 -40.64
N LEU A 401 9.91 40.76 -40.76
CA LEU A 401 9.11 40.32 -41.90
C LEU A 401 7.78 41.10 -42.03
N GLU A 402 7.39 41.86 -41.01
CA GLU A 402 6.25 42.79 -41.04
C GLU A 402 6.53 44.09 -41.80
N THR A 403 7.80 44.40 -42.11
CA THR A 403 8.23 45.63 -42.78
C THR A 403 8.69 45.44 -44.23
N LEU A 404 8.72 44.18 -44.71
CA LEU A 404 8.99 43.87 -46.11
C LEU A 404 7.71 44.10 -46.92
N ASN A 405 7.50 45.34 -47.36
CA ASN A 405 6.60 45.62 -48.47
C ASN A 405 7.15 44.88 -49.70
N VAL A 406 6.36 43.93 -50.18
CA VAL A 406 6.59 43.28 -51.48
C VAL A 406 5.93 44.19 -52.50
N ASP A 407 6.74 44.93 -53.27
CA ASP A 407 6.29 45.67 -54.46
C ASP A 407 5.78 44.72 -55.56
#